data_AF-A0A1B6F5S0-F1
#
_entry.id   AF-A0A1B6F5S0-F1
#
_cell.length_a   1.000
_cell.length_b   1.000
_cell.length_c   1.000
_cell.angle_alpha   90.00
_cell.angle_beta   90.00
_cell.angle_gamma   90.00
#
_symmetry.space_group_name_H-M   'P 1'
#
loop_
_entity.id
_entity.type
_entity.pdbx_description
1 polymer ?
#
loop_
_entity_poly.entity_id
_entity_poly.type
_entity_poly.pdbx_seq_one_letter_code
_entity_poly.pdbx_strand_id
1 'polypeptide(L)'
;AELIVKLWPRHLFPVITAPTDTKFTLSEDVAAGRVITKLSASSPKLGAVGGVRFAIAGGNIGDALRMDANTGEVLVSGGGLDYETAPQYEVWVEARDSDNPPLRTVLQLIINVTDA
;
A
#
# COMPACT_ATOMS: atom_id res chain seq x y z
N ALA A 1 -4.99 31.72 -5.61
CA ALA A 1 -4.15 30.67 -5.01
C ALA A 1 -2.99 30.40 -5.95
N GLU A 2 -1.77 30.30 -5.44
CA GLU A 2 -0.58 30.02 -6.25
C GLU A 2 -0.29 28.51 -6.21
N LEU A 3 -0.08 27.90 -7.39
CA LEU A 3 0.32 26.50 -7.51
C LEU A 3 1.85 26.44 -7.53
N ILE A 4 2.45 25.80 -6.52
CA ILE A 4 3.90 25.58 -6.45
C ILE A 4 4.19 24.11 -6.71
N VAL A 5 4.96 23.83 -7.78
CA VAL A 5 5.48 22.49 -8.07
C VAL A 5 6.92 22.41 -7.59
N LYS A 6 7.21 21.48 -6.67
CA LYS A 6 8.57 21.21 -6.17
C LYS A 6 9.05 19.86 -6.70
N LEU A 7 10.23 19.84 -7.32
CA LEU A 7 10.88 18.62 -7.76
C LEU A 7 11.94 18.19 -6.75
N TRP A 8 11.97 16.90 -6.42
CA TRP A 8 12.93 16.32 -5.50
C TRP A 8 13.75 15.23 -6.22
N PRO A 9 15.05 15.12 -5.96
CA PRO A 9 15.84 13.99 -6.44
C PRO A 9 15.27 12.66 -5.96
N ARG A 10 15.17 11.67 -6.86
CA ARG A 10 14.59 10.33 -6.57
C ARG A 10 15.22 9.64 -5.36
N HIS A 11 16.52 9.85 -5.14
CA HIS A 11 17.27 9.19 -4.08
C HIS A 11 16.96 9.73 -2.68
N LEU A 12 16.06 10.71 -2.56
CA LEU A 12 15.55 11.20 -1.28
C LEU A 12 14.26 10.50 -0.85
N PHE A 13 13.61 9.75 -1.75
CA PHE A 13 12.34 9.09 -1.47
C PHE A 13 12.57 7.78 -0.73
N PRO A 14 11.60 7.33 0.10
CA PRO A 14 11.59 5.97 0.61
C PRO A 14 11.65 4.94 -0.51
N VAL A 15 12.36 3.84 -0.30
CA VAL A 15 12.46 2.74 -1.26
C VAL A 15 11.73 1.54 -0.69
N ILE A 16 10.77 1.01 -1.43
CA ILE A 16 10.11 -0.27 -1.11
C ILE A 16 11.05 -1.40 -1.53
N THR A 17 11.40 -2.27 -0.60
CA THR A 17 12.36 -3.37 -0.77
C THR A 17 11.71 -4.75 -0.80
N ALA A 18 10.48 -4.88 -0.31
CA ALA A 18 9.65 -6.08 -0.40
C ALA A 18 8.16 -5.71 -0.39
N PRO A 19 7.26 -6.57 -0.88
CA PRO A 19 7.50 -7.85 -1.56
C PRO A 19 8.02 -7.68 -3.01
N THR A 20 8.50 -8.77 -3.61
CA THR A 20 8.73 -8.83 -5.08
C THR A 20 7.43 -9.11 -5.84
N ASP A 21 6.52 -9.88 -5.23
CA ASP A 21 5.22 -10.19 -5.80
C ASP A 21 4.22 -9.08 -5.51
N THR A 22 3.56 -8.63 -6.57
CA THR A 22 2.55 -7.57 -6.54
C THR A 22 1.20 -8.04 -7.05
N LYS A 23 1.09 -9.30 -7.45
CA LYS A 23 -0.14 -9.90 -7.98
C LYS A 23 -0.51 -11.12 -7.16
N PHE A 24 -1.76 -11.18 -6.71
CA PHE A 24 -2.30 -12.23 -5.87
C PHE A 24 -3.63 -12.71 -6.45
N THR A 25 -3.98 -13.96 -6.18
CA THR A 25 -5.30 -14.52 -6.49
C THR A 25 -5.88 -15.07 -5.20
N LEU A 26 -7.08 -14.63 -4.84
CA LEU A 26 -7.78 -14.99 -3.61
C LEU A 26 -9.25 -15.29 -3.92
N SER A 27 -9.87 -16.17 -3.16
CA SER A 27 -11.32 -16.37 -3.19
C SER A 27 -12.04 -15.21 -2.51
N GLU A 28 -13.25 -14.88 -2.95
CA GLU A 28 -14.10 -13.89 -2.29
C GLU A 28 -14.45 -14.28 -0.83
N ASP A 29 -14.60 -15.57 -0.57
CA ASP A 29 -14.87 -16.14 0.76
C ASP A 29 -13.66 -16.10 1.72
N VAL A 30 -12.56 -15.46 1.31
CA VAL A 30 -11.37 -15.35 2.15
C VAL A 30 -11.69 -14.61 3.45
N ALA A 31 -11.36 -15.24 4.58
CA ALA A 31 -11.65 -14.67 5.89
C ALA A 31 -10.92 -13.33 6.10
N ALA A 32 -11.63 -12.39 6.73
CA ALA A 32 -11.07 -11.15 7.23
C ALA A 32 -9.84 -11.41 8.13
N GLY A 33 -8.80 -10.60 7.97
CA GLY A 33 -7.53 -10.77 8.66
C GLY A 33 -6.55 -11.72 7.98
N ARG A 34 -6.90 -12.35 6.85
CA ARG A 34 -5.91 -13.03 6.01
C ARG A 34 -4.86 -12.03 5.56
N VAL A 35 -3.60 -12.27 5.94
CA VAL A 35 -2.45 -11.51 5.43
C VAL A 35 -2.28 -11.80 3.95
N ILE A 36 -2.23 -10.79 3.11
CA ILE A 36 -1.99 -10.91 1.66
C ILE A 36 -0.49 -10.85 1.41
N THR A 37 0.14 -9.81 1.94
CA THR A 37 1.59 -9.58 1.83
C THR A 37 2.06 -8.64 2.93
N LYS A 38 3.38 -8.47 3.05
CA LYS A 38 4.01 -7.54 3.98
C LYS A 38 5.01 -6.68 3.22
N LEU A 39 4.76 -5.38 3.22
CA LEU A 39 5.68 -4.41 2.65
C LEU A 39 6.86 -4.18 3.59
N SER A 40 8.02 -3.90 3.00
CA SER A 40 9.18 -3.37 3.71
C SER A 40 9.73 -2.22 2.90
N ALA A 41 10.13 -1.16 3.58
CA ALA A 41 10.67 0.03 2.96
C ALA A 41 11.69 0.72 3.88
N SER A 42 12.60 1.48 3.30
CA SER A 42 13.58 2.28 4.02
C SER A 42 13.67 3.69 3.45
N SER A 43 13.87 4.68 4.32
CA SER A 43 14.20 6.05 3.89
C SER A 43 15.72 6.23 3.93
N PRO A 44 16.30 6.95 2.95
CA PRO A 44 17.71 7.34 2.97
C PRO A 44 18.01 8.46 4.00
N LYS A 45 16.97 9.05 4.61
CA LYS A 45 17.10 10.15 5.57
C LYS A 45 17.47 9.63 6.95
N LEU A 46 18.27 10.40 7.69
CA LEU A 46 18.73 10.02 9.02
C LEU A 46 17.78 10.50 10.12
N GLY A 47 17.77 9.78 11.24
CA GLY A 47 16.98 10.13 12.43
C GLY A 47 15.47 10.03 12.20
N ALA A 48 14.70 10.78 12.99
CA ALA A 48 13.23 10.71 12.98
C ALA A 48 12.60 11.06 11.62
N VAL A 49 13.26 11.91 10.82
CA VAL A 49 12.81 12.31 9.49
C VAL A 49 12.73 11.11 8.52
N GLY A 50 13.62 10.12 8.70
CA GLY A 50 13.62 8.88 7.91
C GLY A 50 12.61 7.83 8.37
N GLY A 51 11.82 8.10 9.41
CA GLY A 51 10.81 7.17 9.89
C GLY A 51 9.75 6.91 8.82
N VAL A 52 9.61 5.65 8.41
CA VAL A 52 8.66 5.22 7.37
C VAL A 52 7.35 4.76 7.99
N ARG A 53 6.23 5.20 7.42
CA ARG A 53 4.90 4.63 7.66
C ARG A 53 4.26 4.19 6.35
N PHE A 54 3.36 3.22 6.48
CA PHE A 54 2.64 2.66 5.36
C PHE A 54 1.17 3.07 5.38
N ALA A 55 0.56 3.13 4.19
CA ALA A 55 -0.87 3.37 4.03
C ALA A 55 -1.37 2.86 2.69
N ILE A 56 -2.69 2.72 2.57
CA ILE A 56 -3.37 2.59 1.28
C ILE A 56 -3.52 4.01 0.71
N ALA A 57 -2.96 4.23 -0.49
CA ALA A 57 -3.00 5.49 -1.21
C ALA A 57 -4.23 5.61 -2.13
N GLY A 58 -4.84 4.49 -2.54
CA GLY A 58 -6.06 4.50 -3.35
C GLY A 58 -6.45 3.13 -3.89
N GLY A 59 -7.60 3.06 -4.57
CA GLY A 59 -8.09 1.86 -5.26
C GLY A 59 -8.72 0.78 -4.35
N ASN A 60 -8.84 1.05 -3.04
CA ASN A 60 -9.42 0.11 -2.06
C ASN A 60 -10.95 0.19 -2.04
N ILE A 61 -11.58 -0.30 -3.11
CA ILE A 61 -13.04 -0.33 -3.25
C ILE A 61 -13.66 -1.14 -2.11
N GLY A 62 -14.79 -0.69 -1.56
CA GLY A 62 -15.51 -1.37 -0.47
C GLY A 62 -14.73 -1.47 0.85
N ASP A 63 -13.64 -0.71 0.99
CA ASP A 63 -12.66 -0.87 2.06
C ASP A 63 -12.12 -2.30 2.17
N ALA A 64 -12.06 -3.06 1.07
CA ALA A 64 -11.76 -4.50 1.02
C ALA A 64 -10.45 -4.92 1.73
N LEU A 65 -9.44 -4.06 1.69
CA LEU A 65 -8.15 -4.27 2.34
C LEU A 65 -7.89 -3.28 3.47
N ARG A 66 -7.01 -3.68 4.38
CA ARG A 66 -6.42 -2.79 5.38
C ARG A 66 -4.91 -2.99 5.44
N MET A 67 -4.21 -1.99 5.93
CA MET A 67 -2.76 -2.03 6.06
C MET A 67 -2.32 -1.57 7.45
N ASP A 68 -1.40 -2.29 8.08
CA ASP A 68 -0.76 -1.82 9.31
C ASP A 68 0.30 -0.76 8.99
N ALA A 69 0.15 0.41 9.60
CA ALA A 69 0.99 1.57 9.30
C ALA A 69 2.45 1.42 9.77
N ASN A 70 2.73 0.51 10.70
CA ASN A 70 4.06 0.30 11.28
C ASN A 70 4.74 -0.95 10.72
N THR A 71 4.00 -2.05 10.53
CA THR A 71 4.57 -3.33 10.08
C THR A 71 4.56 -3.49 8.57
N GLY A 72 3.72 -2.73 7.86
CA GLY A 72 3.53 -2.85 6.42
C GLY A 72 2.69 -4.05 5.99
N GLU A 73 2.06 -4.77 6.93
CA GLU A 73 1.20 -5.92 6.62
C GLU A 73 -0.09 -5.45 5.94
N VAL A 74 -0.38 -6.03 4.78
CA VAL A 74 -1.62 -5.82 4.03
C VAL A 74 -2.51 -7.04 4.25
N LEU A 75 -3.74 -6.81 4.70
CA LEU A 75 -4.68 -7.86 5.07
C LEU A 75 -6.05 -7.62 4.44
N VAL A 76 -6.81 -8.69 4.25
CA VAL A 76 -8.24 -8.59 3.96
C VAL A 76 -8.92 -7.93 5.16
N SER A 77 -9.74 -6.91 4.90
CA SER A 77 -10.46 -6.16 5.94
C SER A 77 -11.78 -6.86 6.31
N GLY A 78 -12.59 -6.22 7.16
CA GLY A 78 -13.95 -6.67 7.42
C GLY A 78 -14.94 -6.42 6.27
N GLY A 79 -14.59 -5.57 5.31
CA GLY A 79 -15.37 -5.37 4.07
C GLY A 79 -15.27 -6.55 3.11
N GLY A 80 -14.21 -7.36 3.22
CA GLY A 80 -14.03 -8.58 2.42
C GLY A 80 -13.65 -8.31 0.96
N LEU A 81 -13.42 -9.39 0.21
CA LEU A 81 -13.38 -9.36 -1.24
C LEU A 81 -14.75 -9.79 -1.75
N ASP A 82 -15.20 -9.18 -2.84
CA ASP A 82 -16.51 -9.45 -3.44
C ASP A 82 -16.36 -9.46 -4.96
N TYR A 83 -16.63 -10.60 -5.60
CA TYR A 83 -16.37 -10.80 -7.02
C TYR A 83 -17.28 -9.92 -7.89
N GLU A 84 -18.56 -9.79 -7.52
CA GLU A 84 -19.53 -8.95 -8.23
C GLU A 84 -19.19 -7.46 -8.19
N THR A 85 -18.68 -6.97 -7.05
CA THR A 85 -18.22 -5.58 -6.92
C THR A 85 -16.97 -5.33 -7.75
N ALA A 86 -15.96 -6.20 -7.62
CA ALA A 86 -14.73 -6.10 -8.38
C ALA A 86 -14.04 -7.46 -8.53
N PRO A 87 -13.99 -8.04 -9.75
CA PRO A 87 -13.25 -9.29 -9.99
C PRO A 87 -11.73 -9.10 -9.90
N GLN A 88 -11.26 -7.84 -9.95
CA GLN A 88 -9.87 -7.46 -9.76
C GLN A 88 -9.79 -6.14 -8.98
N TYR A 89 -9.06 -6.16 -7.87
CA TYR A 89 -8.75 -4.97 -7.09
C TYR A 89 -7.35 -4.45 -7.46
N GLU A 90 -7.28 -3.21 -7.94
CA GLU A 90 -6.04 -2.48 -8.20
C GLU A 90 -5.77 -1.49 -7.06
N VAL A 91 -5.10 -1.95 -6.01
CA VAL A 91 -4.86 -1.15 -4.80
C VAL A 91 -3.47 -0.54 -4.82
N TRP A 92 -3.39 0.78 -4.66
CA TRP A 92 -2.13 1.49 -4.52
C TRP A 92 -1.79 1.61 -3.04
N VAL A 93 -0.63 1.10 -2.63
CA VAL A 93 -0.09 1.26 -1.28
C VAL A 93 1.10 2.21 -1.33
N GLU A 94 1.31 2.97 -0.25
CA GLU A 94 2.43 3.90 -0.12
C GLU A 94 3.34 3.56 1.06
N ALA A 95 4.63 3.84 0.87
CA ALA A 95 5.60 4.02 1.93
C ALA A 95 6.01 5.49 1.96
N ARG A 96 5.81 6.14 3.11
CA ARG A 96 6.00 7.58 3.29
C ARG A 96 6.94 7.86 4.44
N ASP A 97 7.92 8.73 4.25
CA ASP A 97 8.78 9.20 5.33
C ASP A 97 8.15 10.34 6.16
N SER A 98 8.83 10.70 7.23
CA SER A 98 8.38 11.71 8.20
C SER A 98 8.98 13.09 7.94
N ASP A 99 9.43 13.36 6.71
CA ASP A 99 9.93 14.67 6.31
C ASP A 99 8.80 15.71 6.15
N ASN A 100 9.17 16.97 5.98
CA ASN A 100 8.24 18.09 5.82
C ASN A 100 8.58 18.97 4.59
N PRO A 101 7.86 18.84 3.46
CA PRO A 101 6.79 17.88 3.23
C PRO A 101 7.32 16.44 3.14
N PRO A 102 6.48 15.45 3.45
CA PRO A 102 6.86 14.05 3.35
C PRO A 102 7.13 13.65 1.90
N LEU A 103 8.09 12.74 1.69
CA LEU A 103 8.27 12.07 0.42
C LEU A 103 7.67 10.66 0.50
N ARG A 104 7.08 10.20 -0.60
CA ARG A 104 6.37 8.92 -0.65
C ARG A 104 6.66 8.17 -1.94
N THR A 105 6.73 6.85 -1.84
CA THR A 105 6.80 5.93 -2.97
C THR A 105 5.57 5.05 -2.94
N VAL A 106 4.99 4.80 -4.11
CA VAL A 106 3.78 3.99 -4.27
C VAL A 106 4.11 2.67 -4.98
N LEU A 107 3.37 1.63 -4.63
CA LEU A 107 3.40 0.31 -5.26
C LEU A 107 1.97 -0.13 -5.55
N GLN A 108 1.73 -0.68 -6.73
CA GLN A 108 0.43 -1.27 -7.08
C GLN A 108 0.39 -2.73 -6.63
N LEU A 109 -0.68 -3.12 -5.96
CA LEU A 109 -1.06 -4.50 -5.70
C LEU A 109 -2.28 -4.84 -6.55
N ILE A 110 -2.23 -5.98 -7.22
CA ILE A 110 -3.34 -6.52 -8.01
C ILE A 110 -3.84 -7.77 -7.30
N ILE A 111 -5.11 -7.77 -6.91
CA ILE A 111 -5.76 -8.92 -6.30
C ILE A 111 -6.86 -9.39 -7.26
N ASN A 112 -6.64 -10.53 -7.91
CA ASN A 112 -7.69 -11.22 -8.65
C ASN A 112 -8.57 -11.97 -7.67
N VAL A 113 -9.88 -11.81 -7.81
CA VAL A 113 -10.86 -12.52 -7.00
C VAL A 113 -11.40 -13.70 -7.79
N THR A 114 -11.50 -14.86 -7.17
CA THR A 114 -12.18 -16.01 -7.75
C THR A 114 -13.58 -16.13 -7.15
N ASP A 115 -14.54 -16.27 -8.06
CA ASP A 115 -15.94 -16.65 -7.80
C ASP A 115 -16.01 -18.07 -7.22
N ALA A 116 -16.93 -18.32 -6.28
CA ALA A 116 -17.08 -19.58 -5.56
C ALA A 116 -18.03 -20.59 -6.23
#